data_AF-A0A8H8RN37-F1
#
_entry.id   AF-A0A8H8RN37-F1
#
_cell.length_a   1.000
_cell.length_b   1.000
_cell.length_c   1.000
_cell.angle_alpha   90.00
_cell.angle_beta   90.00
_cell.angle_gamma   90.00
#
_symmetry.space_group_name_H-M   'P 1'
#
loop_
_entity.id
_entity.type
_entity.pdbx_description
1 polymer ?
#
loop_
_entity_poly.entity_id
_entity_poly.type
_entity_poly.pdbx_seq_one_letter_code
_entity_poly.pdbx_strand_id
1 'polypeptide(L)'
;MPQLTCQITGCTSRFGVLLTKIALGPGDRVIATARGDLERLSGLKQAGAAVLELDLDRVVEEAIKIHGGIDVLANNAVYINAGLLETLSHERLLASFNTNLFGVINLTRVILPHFRQKKYGILVFLGSVGGWNGAVGAGPYSATKFAMEGV
;
A
#
# COMPACT_ATOMS: atom_id res chain seq x y z
N MET A 1 -22.27 -0.04 10.93
CA MET A 1 -21.13 0.91 10.90
C MET A 1 -21.31 1.79 9.67
N PRO A 2 -20.86 3.06 9.69
CA PRO A 2 -20.90 3.90 8.48
C PRO A 2 -20.02 3.28 7.39
N GLN A 3 -20.44 3.44 6.14
CA GLN A 3 -19.66 3.06 4.96
C GLN A 3 -18.35 3.86 4.93
N LEU A 4 -17.21 3.18 4.84
CA LEU A 4 -15.88 3.78 4.73
C LEU A 4 -15.42 3.86 3.28
N THR A 5 -14.52 4.80 2.99
CA THR A 5 -13.76 4.83 1.73
C THR A 5 -12.30 4.44 1.98
N CYS A 6 -11.89 3.33 1.38
CA CYS A 6 -10.58 2.71 1.55
C CYS A 6 -9.71 2.90 0.30
N GLN A 7 -8.57 3.57 0.44
CA GLN A 7 -7.52 3.53 -0.57
C GLN A 7 -6.53 2.41 -0.23
N ILE A 8 -6.29 1.49 -1.18
CA ILE A 8 -5.41 0.34 -0.98
C ILE A 8 -4.29 0.37 -2.01
N THR A 9 -3.05 0.18 -1.58
CA THR A 9 -1.87 0.13 -2.47
C THR A 9 -1.47 -1.30 -2.81
N GLY A 10 -0.83 -1.52 -3.96
CA GLY A 10 -0.30 -2.85 -4.31
C GLY A 10 -1.37 -3.88 -4.67
N CYS A 11 -2.42 -3.47 -5.38
CA CYS A 11 -3.60 -4.30 -5.65
C CYS A 11 -3.47 -5.24 -6.86
N THR A 12 -2.29 -5.37 -7.48
CA THR A 12 -2.11 -6.14 -8.73
C THR A 12 -2.00 -7.65 -8.53
N SER A 13 -1.91 -8.16 -7.30
CA SER A 13 -1.76 -9.60 -7.06
C SER A 13 -2.13 -10.03 -5.64
N ARG A 14 -2.41 -11.34 -5.50
CA ARG A 14 -2.48 -12.10 -4.25
C ARG A 14 -3.23 -11.35 -3.13
N PHE A 15 -2.51 -10.96 -2.08
CA PHE A 15 -3.08 -10.37 -0.88
C PHE A 15 -3.75 -9.03 -1.14
N GLY A 16 -3.20 -8.17 -2.03
CA GLY A 16 -3.84 -6.89 -2.37
C GLY A 16 -5.18 -7.07 -3.09
N VAL A 17 -5.29 -8.08 -3.96
CA VAL A 17 -6.55 -8.46 -4.62
C VAL A 17 -7.56 -8.98 -3.60
N LEU A 18 -7.13 -9.87 -2.70
CA LEU A 18 -8.00 -10.44 -1.66
C LEU A 18 -8.48 -9.37 -0.69
N LEU A 19 -7.57 -8.53 -0.19
CA LEU A 19 -7.89 -7.44 0.74
C LEU A 19 -8.87 -6.46 0.10
N THR A 20 -8.69 -6.11 -1.17
CA THR A 20 -9.63 -5.26 -1.92
C THR A 20 -11.02 -5.89 -1.98
N LYS A 21 -11.12 -7.17 -2.33
CA LYS A 21 -12.41 -7.88 -2.40
C LYS A 21 -13.09 -7.99 -1.03
N ILE A 22 -12.31 -8.24 0.01
CA ILE A 22 -12.82 -8.29 1.40
C ILE A 22 -13.33 -6.90 1.81
N ALA A 23 -12.60 -5.83 1.51
CA ALA A 23 -13.04 -4.47 1.84
C ALA A 23 -14.30 -4.07 1.06
N LEU A 24 -14.47 -4.53 -0.18
CA LEU A 24 -15.71 -4.30 -0.94
C LEU A 24 -16.93 -5.04 -0.34
N GLY A 25 -16.74 -6.22 0.26
CA GLY A 25 -17.81 -7.10 0.74
C GLY A 25 -18.78 -6.46 1.75
N PRO A 26 -18.31 -5.74 2.79
CA PRO A 26 -19.13 -4.99 3.74
C PRO A 26 -19.92 -3.81 3.15
N GLY A 27 -19.71 -3.51 1.86
CA GLY A 27 -20.29 -2.35 1.20
C GLY A 27 -19.42 -1.09 1.25
N ASP A 28 -18.16 -1.16 1.72
CA ASP A 28 -17.24 -0.02 1.69
C ASP A 28 -16.81 0.31 0.25
N ARG A 29 -16.43 1.57 0.03
CA ARG A 29 -15.91 2.03 -1.27
C ARG A 29 -14.41 1.78 -1.30
N VAL A 30 -13.90 1.19 -2.37
CA VAL A 30 -12.47 0.89 -2.47
C VAL A 30 -11.85 1.53 -3.71
N ILE A 31 -10.73 2.22 -3.50
CA ILE A 31 -9.84 2.75 -4.53
C ILE A 31 -8.59 1.86 -4.54
N ALA A 32 -8.54 0.94 -5.50
CA ALA A 32 -7.43 0.02 -5.70
C ALA A 32 -6.34 0.68 -6.53
N THR A 33 -5.11 0.70 -6.02
CA THR A 33 -3.99 1.38 -6.69
C THR A 33 -2.83 0.46 -7.03
N ALA A 34 -2.16 0.78 -8.13
CA ALA A 34 -1.01 0.05 -8.67
C ALA A 34 -0.08 1.01 -9.41
N ARG A 35 1.18 0.63 -9.61
CA ARG A 35 2.10 1.37 -10.49
C ARG A 35 2.05 0.77 -11.90
N GLY A 36 2.11 1.62 -12.93
CA GLY A 36 2.15 1.20 -14.31
C GLY A 36 0.81 0.64 -14.78
N ASP A 37 0.83 -0.56 -15.36
CA ASP A 37 -0.31 -1.11 -16.09
C ASP A 37 -1.56 -1.38 -15.21
N LEU A 38 -2.57 -0.53 -15.37
CA LEU A 38 -3.87 -0.60 -14.69
C LEU A 38 -4.77 -1.73 -15.22
N GLU A 39 -4.50 -2.32 -16.38
CA GLU A 39 -5.27 -3.47 -16.88
C GLU A 39 -5.17 -4.67 -15.93
N ARG A 40 -4.08 -4.74 -15.16
CA ARG A 40 -3.89 -5.71 -14.08
C ARG A 40 -4.91 -5.58 -12.93
N LEU A 41 -5.62 -4.45 -12.85
CA LEU A 41 -6.69 -4.19 -11.89
C LEU A 41 -8.09 -4.39 -12.48
N SER A 42 -8.22 -4.79 -13.74
CA SER A 42 -9.51 -4.98 -14.44
C SER A 42 -10.49 -5.85 -13.65
N GLY A 43 -10.03 -6.96 -13.07
CA GLY A 43 -10.86 -7.83 -12.23
C GLY A 43 -11.36 -7.16 -10.94
N LEU A 44 -10.60 -6.22 -10.36
CA LEU A 44 -11.04 -5.43 -9.20
C LEU A 44 -12.01 -4.33 -9.62
N LYS A 45 -11.80 -3.72 -10.78
CA LYS A 45 -12.73 -2.77 -11.39
C LYS A 45 -14.09 -3.40 -11.63
N GLN A 46 -14.12 -4.60 -12.21
CA GLN A 46 -15.35 -5.39 -12.42
C GLN A 46 -16.01 -5.78 -11.09
N ALA A 47 -15.23 -5.99 -10.02
CA ALA A 47 -15.76 -6.26 -8.69
C ALA A 47 -16.30 -5.00 -7.97
N GLY A 48 -16.20 -3.81 -8.58
CA GLY A 48 -16.75 -2.56 -8.06
C GLY A 48 -15.74 -1.61 -7.40
N ALA A 49 -14.44 -1.90 -7.44
CA ALA A 49 -13.42 -0.94 -7.02
C ALA A 49 -13.23 0.17 -8.07
N ALA A 50 -12.99 1.39 -7.61
CA ALA A 50 -12.30 2.37 -8.44
C ALA A 50 -10.83 1.97 -8.60
N VAL A 51 -10.23 2.26 -9.76
CA VAL A 51 -8.82 1.94 -10.04
C VAL A 51 -8.07 3.21 -10.37
N LEU A 52 -6.84 3.33 -9.84
CA LEU A 52 -6.04 4.54 -9.97
C LEU A 52 -4.56 4.19 -10.02
N GLU A 53 -3.80 4.87 -10.87
CA GLU A 53 -2.35 4.74 -10.87
C GLU A 53 -1.75 5.40 -9.63
N LEU A 54 -0.83 4.69 -8.99
CA LEU A 54 -0.13 5.20 -7.81
C LEU A 54 1.00 6.13 -8.26
N ASP A 55 0.64 7.39 -8.50
CA ASP A 55 1.55 8.52 -8.65
C ASP A 55 1.43 9.44 -7.42
N LEU A 56 2.51 9.55 -6.65
CA LEU A 56 2.51 10.24 -5.35
C LEU A 56 2.05 11.70 -5.41
N ASP A 57 2.29 12.39 -6.54
CA ASP A 57 2.01 13.82 -6.66
C ASP A 57 0.50 14.11 -6.84
N ARG A 58 -0.27 13.09 -7.22
CA ARG A 58 -1.67 13.26 -7.65
C ARG A 58 -2.64 12.23 -7.09
N VAL A 59 -2.15 11.05 -6.66
CA VAL A 59 -3.00 9.91 -6.26
C VAL A 59 -3.98 10.28 -5.16
N VAL A 60 -3.58 11.07 -4.15
CA VAL A 60 -4.47 11.42 -3.02
C VAL A 60 -5.57 12.37 -3.48
N GLU A 61 -5.22 13.40 -4.25
CA GLU A 61 -6.21 14.35 -4.78
C GLU A 61 -7.19 13.69 -5.74
N GLU A 62 -6.70 12.84 -6.64
CA GLU A 62 -7.53 12.08 -7.56
C GLU A 62 -8.42 11.08 -6.82
N ALA A 63 -7.88 10.37 -5.82
CA ALA A 63 -8.65 9.44 -5.00
C ALA A 63 -9.77 10.15 -4.21
N ILE A 64 -9.50 11.34 -3.65
CA ILE A 64 -10.51 12.15 -2.96
C ILE A 64 -11.65 12.54 -3.92
N LYS A 65 -11.34 12.91 -5.17
CA LYS A 65 -12.36 13.30 -6.17
C LYS A 65 -13.33 12.17 -6.53
N ILE A 66 -12.91 10.91 -6.44
CA ILE A 66 -13.74 9.76 -6.84
C ILE A 66 -14.91 9.53 -5.88
N HIS A 67 -14.67 9.66 -4.57
CA HIS A 67 -15.66 9.32 -3.54
C HIS A 67 -15.95 10.42 -2.52
N GLY A 68 -15.37 11.62 -2.70
CA GLY A 68 -15.55 12.78 -1.83
C GLY A 68 -14.63 12.78 -0.60
N GLY A 69 -13.71 11.82 -0.50
CA GLY A 69 -12.77 11.70 0.60
C GLY A 69 -12.27 10.28 0.79
N ILE A 70 -11.27 10.15 1.66
CA ILE A 70 -10.70 8.87 2.09
C ILE A 70 -10.86 8.77 3.61
N ASP A 71 -11.16 7.57 4.09
CA ASP A 71 -11.28 7.20 5.51
C ASP A 71 -10.11 6.33 5.95
N VAL A 72 -9.70 5.40 5.08
CA VAL A 72 -8.66 4.41 5.37
C VAL A 72 -7.62 4.43 4.27
N LEU A 73 -6.34 4.51 4.64
CA LEU A 73 -5.23 4.19 3.75
C LEU A 73 -4.59 2.88 4.20
N ALA A 74 -4.66 1.86 3.34
CA ALA A 74 -3.95 0.60 3.52
C ALA A 74 -2.64 0.61 2.71
N ASN A 75 -1.53 0.80 3.42
CA ASN A 75 -0.17 0.67 2.93
C ASN A 75 0.18 -0.81 2.76
N ASN A 76 -0.40 -1.43 1.74
CA ASN A 76 -0.27 -2.83 1.40
C ASN A 76 0.85 -3.11 0.36
N ALA A 77 1.25 -2.12 -0.43
CA ALA A 77 2.32 -2.30 -1.43
C ALA A 77 3.63 -2.75 -0.78
N VAL A 78 3.99 -4.01 -1.00
CA VAL A 78 5.20 -4.64 -0.51
C VAL A 78 5.63 -5.74 -1.46
N TYR A 79 6.93 -5.99 -1.54
CA TYR A 79 7.44 -7.24 -2.11
C TYR A 79 8.60 -7.78 -1.29
N ILE A 80 8.81 -9.09 -1.40
CA ILE A 80 9.94 -9.77 -0.76
C ILE A 80 11.10 -9.75 -1.73
N ASN A 81 12.16 -9.05 -1.36
CA ASN A 81 13.44 -9.15 -2.05
C ASN A 81 14.32 -10.18 -1.32
N ALA A 82 14.31 -11.41 -1.82
CA ALA A 82 15.14 -12.49 -1.30
C ALA A 82 16.54 -12.49 -1.95
N GLY A 83 17.56 -12.77 -1.13
CA GLY A 83 18.96 -12.82 -1.53
C GLY A 83 19.90 -12.79 -0.32
N LEU A 84 21.13 -13.25 -0.52
CA LEU A 84 22.22 -13.06 0.44
C LEU A 84 22.77 -11.64 0.28
N LEU A 85 23.28 -11.06 1.37
CA LEU A 85 23.80 -9.69 1.33
C LEU A 85 25.02 -9.57 0.40
N GLU A 86 25.87 -10.59 0.32
CA GLU A 86 27.04 -10.57 -0.57
C GLU A 86 26.71 -10.63 -2.08
N THR A 87 25.53 -11.12 -2.46
CA THR A 87 25.15 -11.33 -3.87
C THR A 87 24.01 -10.43 -4.33
N LEU A 88 23.33 -9.74 -3.42
CA LEU A 88 22.26 -8.83 -3.79
C LEU A 88 22.82 -7.53 -4.38
N SER A 89 22.34 -7.14 -5.56
CA SER A 89 22.73 -5.86 -6.14
C SER A 89 22.24 -4.68 -5.30
N HIS A 90 23.03 -3.62 -5.29
CA HIS A 90 22.69 -2.36 -4.63
C HIS A 90 21.34 -1.80 -5.13
N GLU A 91 21.08 -1.88 -6.43
CA GLU A 91 19.82 -1.44 -7.05
C GLU A 91 18.61 -2.19 -6.50
N ARG A 92 18.70 -3.52 -6.37
CA ARG A 92 17.62 -4.34 -5.80
C ARG A 92 17.43 -4.04 -4.31
N LEU A 93 18.52 -3.80 -3.57
CA LEU A 93 18.46 -3.40 -2.17
C LEU A 93 17.68 -2.08 -2.03
N LEU A 94 18.10 -1.04 -2.75
CA LEU A 94 17.44 0.27 -2.75
C LEU A 94 15.98 0.18 -3.19
N ALA A 95 15.67 -0.57 -4.23
CA ALA A 95 14.30 -0.75 -4.70
C ALA A 95 13.37 -1.33 -3.60
N SER A 96 13.91 -2.22 -2.76
CA SER A 96 13.17 -2.81 -1.64
C SER A 96 12.83 -1.75 -0.59
N PHE A 97 13.79 -0.91 -0.21
CA PHE A 97 13.56 0.20 0.72
C PHE A 97 12.61 1.25 0.13
N ASN A 98 12.81 1.61 -1.15
CA ASN A 98 11.97 2.58 -1.84
C ASN A 98 10.51 2.15 -1.89
N THR A 99 10.23 0.87 -2.11
CA THR A 99 8.85 0.37 -2.15
C THR A 99 8.30 0.10 -0.75
N ASN A 100 9.01 -0.70 0.06
CA ASN A 100 8.47 -1.25 1.30
C ASN A 100 8.51 -0.25 2.47
N LEU A 101 9.34 0.79 2.41
CA LEU A 101 9.50 1.78 3.47
C LEU A 101 9.21 3.19 2.99
N PHE A 102 10.01 3.74 2.07
CA PHE A 102 9.89 5.14 1.69
C PHE A 102 8.59 5.43 0.92
N GLY A 103 8.13 4.51 0.06
CA GLY A 103 6.85 4.65 -0.62
C GLY A 103 5.68 4.75 0.36
N VAL A 104 5.70 3.92 1.41
CA VAL A 104 4.72 3.93 2.49
C VAL A 104 4.77 5.23 3.29
N ILE A 105 5.97 5.67 3.70
CA ILE A 105 6.17 6.93 4.42
C ILE A 105 5.70 8.12 3.58
N ASN A 106 6.10 8.17 2.30
CA ASN A 106 5.79 9.28 1.41
C ASN A 106 4.29 9.38 1.16
N LEU A 107 3.61 8.29 0.84
CA LEU A 107 2.15 8.31 0.66
C LEU A 107 1.42 8.69 1.95
N THR A 108 1.89 8.17 3.09
CA THR A 108 1.34 8.53 4.40
C THR A 108 1.48 10.03 4.66
N ARG A 109 2.64 10.63 4.38
CA ARG A 109 2.87 12.08 4.52
C ARG A 109 1.92 12.90 3.65
N VAL A 110 1.64 12.44 2.42
CA VAL A 110 0.73 13.14 1.48
C VAL A 110 -0.72 13.07 1.94
N ILE A 111 -1.19 11.97 2.54
CA ILE A 111 -2.59 11.85 2.97
C ILE A 111 -2.89 12.46 4.35
N LEU A 112 -1.89 12.59 5.22
CA LEU A 112 -2.07 13.10 6.59
C LEU A 112 -2.74 14.48 6.67
N PRO A 113 -2.46 15.47 5.79
CA PRO A 113 -3.19 16.74 5.77
C PRO A 113 -4.70 16.57 5.57
N HIS A 114 -5.13 15.68 4.67
CA HIS A 114 -6.54 15.37 4.43
C HIS A 114 -7.19 14.76 5.68
N PHE A 115 -6.55 13.76 6.30
CA PHE A 115 -7.04 13.17 7.55
C PHE A 115 -7.11 14.17 8.70
N ARG A 116 -6.13 15.07 8.80
CA ARG A 116 -6.11 16.15 9.80
C ARG A 116 -7.26 17.13 9.59
N GLN A 117 -7.52 17.55 8.36
CA GLN A 117 -8.62 18.45 8.02
C GLN A 117 -9.98 17.81 8.34
N LYS A 118 -10.14 16.53 8.02
CA LYS A 118 -11.34 15.74 8.33
C LYS A 118 -11.48 15.37 9.81
N LYS A 119 -10.40 15.55 10.61
CA LYS A 119 -10.28 15.10 12.01
C LYS A 119 -10.54 13.60 12.19
N TYR A 120 -10.34 12.82 11.12
CA TYR A 120 -10.56 11.38 11.09
C TYR A 120 -9.74 10.76 9.96
N GLY A 121 -9.14 9.60 10.24
CA GLY A 121 -8.45 8.78 9.27
C GLY A 121 -7.80 7.57 9.93
N ILE A 122 -7.73 6.46 9.20
CA ILE A 122 -7.11 5.21 9.66
C ILE A 122 -5.95 4.89 8.73
N LEU A 123 -4.77 4.69 9.31
CA LEU A 123 -3.59 4.18 8.61
C LEU A 123 -3.42 2.70 8.94
N VAL A 124 -3.34 1.87 7.91
CA VAL A 124 -3.05 0.44 8.05
C VAL A 124 -1.71 0.16 7.39
N PHE A 125 -0.74 -0.25 8.19
CA PHE A 125 0.58 -0.66 7.71
C PHE A 125 0.64 -2.19 7.64
N LEU A 126 1.03 -2.72 6.47
CA LEU A 126 1.19 -4.16 6.34
C LEU A 126 2.50 -4.61 6.99
N GLY A 127 2.42 -5.12 8.21
CA GLY A 127 3.53 -5.68 8.97
C GLY A 127 4.04 -7.02 8.44
N SER A 128 4.93 -7.66 9.19
CA SER A 128 5.43 -9.01 8.92
C SER A 128 6.13 -9.58 10.15
N VAL A 129 6.13 -10.91 10.32
CA VAL A 129 7.03 -11.58 11.29
C VAL A 129 8.50 -11.20 11.01
N GLY A 130 8.84 -10.88 9.76
CA GLY A 130 10.14 -10.35 9.35
C GLY A 130 10.49 -8.98 9.93
N GLY A 131 9.54 -8.27 10.55
CA GLY A 131 9.77 -7.04 11.31
C GLY A 131 10.14 -7.27 12.77
N TRP A 132 9.98 -8.51 13.27
CA TRP A 132 10.36 -8.89 14.64
C TRP A 132 11.58 -9.80 14.67
N ASN A 133 11.72 -10.66 13.65
CA ASN A 133 12.85 -11.58 13.53
C ASN A 133 13.33 -11.63 12.08
N GLY A 134 14.64 -11.48 11.87
CA GLY A 134 15.24 -11.66 10.56
C GLY A 134 15.18 -13.12 10.10
N ALA A 135 15.16 -13.33 8.78
CA ALA A 135 15.23 -14.65 8.18
C ALA A 135 16.40 -14.77 7.20
N VAL A 136 17.06 -15.92 7.20
CA VAL A 136 18.14 -16.25 6.25
C VAL A 136 17.63 -16.12 4.82
N GLY A 137 18.37 -15.42 3.97
CA GLY A 137 17.98 -15.14 2.59
C GLY A 137 16.90 -14.07 2.41
N ALA A 138 16.44 -13.41 3.49
CA ALA A 138 15.46 -12.32 3.44
C ALA A 138 15.92 -11.09 4.25
N GLY A 139 17.24 -10.92 4.46
CA GLY A 139 17.82 -9.80 5.20
C GLY A 139 17.34 -8.42 4.73
N PRO A 140 17.41 -8.10 3.43
CA PRO A 140 16.91 -6.84 2.86
C PRO A 140 15.43 -6.59 3.17
N TYR A 141 14.59 -7.59 2.95
CA TYR A 141 13.16 -7.50 3.26
C TYR A 141 12.93 -7.28 4.76
N SER A 142 13.57 -8.09 5.60
CA SER A 142 13.46 -8.00 7.07
C SER A 142 13.89 -6.62 7.55
N ALA A 143 15.01 -6.09 7.06
CA ALA A 143 15.47 -4.74 7.39
C ALA A 143 14.42 -3.67 7.07
N THR A 144 13.74 -3.74 5.91
CA THR A 144 12.64 -2.81 5.61
C THR A 144 11.45 -2.95 6.55
N LYS A 145 11.17 -4.16 7.07
CA LYS A 145 10.08 -4.41 8.01
C LYS A 145 10.41 -3.98 9.43
N PHE A 146 11.63 -4.23 9.90
CA PHE A 146 12.11 -3.66 11.16
C PHE A 146 12.06 -2.13 11.13
N ALA A 147 12.49 -1.51 10.03
CA ALA A 147 12.40 -0.07 9.87
C ALA A 147 10.94 0.41 9.88
N MET A 148 10.00 -0.36 9.29
CA MET A 148 8.58 -0.03 9.31
C MET A 148 7.97 -0.06 10.72
N GLU A 149 8.40 -0.97 11.59
CA GLU A 149 7.93 -1.00 12.99
C GLU A 149 8.35 0.25 13.80
N GLY A 150 9.35 0.99 13.31
CA GLY A 150 9.79 2.26 13.91
C GLY A 150 9.09 3.52 13.37
N VAL A 151 8.21 3.37 12.38
CA VAL A 151 7.41 4.45 11.77
C VAL A 151 6.11 4.64 12.54
#